data_AF-A0A223P9M7-F1
#
_entry.id   AF-A0A223P9M7-F1
#
_cell.length_a   1.000
_cell.length_b   1.000
_cell.length_c   1.000
_cell.angle_alpha   90.00
_cell.angle_beta   90.00
_cell.angle_gamma   90.00
#
_symmetry.space_group_name_H-M   'P 1'
#
loop_
_entity.id
_entity.type
_entity.pdbx_description
1 polymer ?
#
loop_
_entity_poly.entity_id
_entity_poly.type
_entity_poly.pdbx_seq_one_letter_code
_entity_poly.pdbx_strand_id
1 'polypeptide(L)'
;MPLPRISQRLLLSISLLALLGACASPEERAAKRQLKLERQEQKAQRIVDRANDKKEQAVTDPVARQKFAPDELLRAFASCDSTMFKVAAQYKDELAAYWPIATKGDIGNILVPDRGSPDKHFASARNSLTMLNLPITGYFDEVMTLGTASSPNYWWGFFTPLSPRDTYRILSLRLPELKRLRADKDGAYVRLDRWDGNAWRRMSNPASFHGMPTDTAERVLIIDKSDQVAYPGTRIACSLQGPVPAATLQSLRPDLQ
;
A
#
# COMPACT_ATOMS: atom_id res chain seq x y z
N MET A 1 -51.86 -47.73 16.19
CA MET A 1 -52.21 -46.65 15.23
C MET A 1 -51.38 -46.82 13.98
N PRO A 2 -51.96 -46.74 12.77
CA PRO A 2 -51.35 -47.22 11.54
C PRO A 2 -50.52 -46.15 10.81
N LEU A 3 -49.47 -46.60 10.12
CA LEU A 3 -48.61 -45.77 9.24
C LEU A 3 -49.39 -45.27 8.00
N PRO A 4 -49.07 -44.08 7.47
CA PRO A 4 -49.75 -43.55 6.29
C PRO A 4 -49.25 -44.22 5.01
N ARG A 5 -50.20 -44.58 4.15
CA ARG A 5 -49.98 -45.04 2.77
C ARG A 5 -49.37 -43.91 1.95
N ILE A 6 -48.07 -44.00 1.68
CA ILE A 6 -47.42 -43.20 0.66
C ILE A 6 -47.87 -43.73 -0.71
N SER A 7 -48.53 -42.86 -1.46
CA SER A 7 -49.13 -43.11 -2.77
C SER A 7 -48.14 -43.75 -3.76
N GLN A 8 -48.51 -44.92 -4.29
CA GLN A 8 -47.81 -45.68 -5.33
C GLN A 8 -47.44 -44.87 -6.59
N ARG A 9 -48.00 -43.66 -6.77
CA ARG A 9 -47.71 -42.80 -7.92
C ARG A 9 -46.32 -42.14 -7.88
N LEU A 10 -45.70 -41.98 -6.71
CA LEU A 10 -44.36 -41.37 -6.62
C LEU A 10 -43.22 -42.36 -6.89
N LEU A 11 -43.45 -43.67 -6.71
CA LEU A 11 -42.46 -44.72 -6.97
C LEU A 11 -42.36 -45.06 -8.46
N LEU A 12 -43.42 -44.81 -9.24
CA LEU A 12 -43.45 -45.08 -10.68
C LEU A 12 -42.65 -44.05 -11.50
N SER A 13 -42.53 -42.80 -11.06
CA SER A 13 -41.75 -41.77 -11.76
C SER A 13 -40.24 -41.89 -11.57
N ILE A 14 -39.78 -42.37 -10.40
CA ILE A 14 -38.36 -42.64 -10.14
C ILE A 14 -37.89 -43.90 -10.90
N SER A 15 -38.78 -44.88 -11.05
CA SER A 15 -38.49 -46.12 -11.78
C SER A 15 -38.34 -45.90 -13.28
N LEU A 16 -39.06 -44.93 -13.88
CA LEU A 16 -38.95 -44.62 -15.31
C LEU A 16 -37.64 -43.90 -15.67
N LEU A 17 -37.11 -43.05 -14.79
CA LEU A 17 -35.81 -42.39 -15.01
C LEU A 17 -34.60 -43.33 -14.78
N ALA A 18 -34.74 -44.33 -13.91
CA ALA A 18 -33.69 -45.32 -13.67
C ALA A 18 -33.61 -46.39 -14.78
N LEU A 19 -34.73 -46.76 -15.40
CA LEU A 19 -34.77 -47.76 -16.48
C LEU A 19 -34.28 -47.25 -17.85
N LEU A 20 -34.29 -45.94 -18.09
CA LEU A 20 -33.69 -45.36 -19.31
C LEU A 20 -32.17 -45.16 -19.23
N GLY A 21 -31.57 -45.26 -18.04
CA GLY A 21 -30.12 -45.18 -17.85
C GLY A 21 -29.37 -46.51 -18.06
N ALA A 22 -30.06 -47.65 -17.88
CA ALA A 22 -29.42 -48.96 -17.89
C ALA A 22 -29.32 -49.60 -19.29
N CYS A 23 -30.14 -49.18 -20.25
CA CYS A 23 -30.17 -49.71 -21.62
C CYS A 23 -29.56 -48.77 -22.67
N ALA A 24 -28.65 -47.87 -22.29
CA ALA A 24 -27.87 -47.14 -23.28
C ALA A 24 -26.91 -48.13 -23.96
N SER A 25 -27.05 -48.30 -25.28
CA SER A 25 -26.18 -49.16 -26.08
C SER A 25 -24.71 -48.73 -25.91
N PRO A 26 -23.73 -49.61 -26.16
CA PRO A 26 -22.32 -49.24 -26.13
C PRO A 26 -22.01 -48.00 -26.99
N GLU A 27 -22.72 -47.86 -28.11
CA GLU A 27 -22.66 -46.73 -29.03
C GLU A 27 -23.20 -45.43 -28.41
N GLU A 28 -24.33 -45.48 -27.70
CA GLU A 28 -24.89 -44.30 -27.03
C GLU A 28 -24.00 -43.82 -25.87
N ARG A 29 -23.31 -44.75 -25.18
CA ARG A 29 -22.33 -44.41 -24.14
C ARG A 29 -21.06 -43.80 -24.74
N ALA A 30 -20.63 -44.26 -25.91
CA ALA A 30 -19.51 -43.69 -26.64
C ALA A 30 -19.83 -42.26 -27.12
N ALA A 31 -21.02 -42.05 -27.69
CA ALA A 31 -21.49 -40.74 -28.13
C ALA A 31 -21.59 -39.73 -26.96
N LYS A 32 -22.13 -40.15 -25.80
CA LYS A 32 -22.19 -39.29 -24.60
C LYS A 32 -20.80 -38.93 -24.05
N ARG A 33 -19.81 -39.82 -24.18
CA ARG A 33 -18.42 -39.54 -23.78
C ARG A 33 -17.76 -38.54 -24.72
N GLN A 34 -17.96 -38.67 -26.04
CA GLN A 34 -17.45 -37.72 -27.04
C GLN A 34 -18.03 -36.32 -26.81
N LEU A 35 -19.35 -36.21 -26.65
CA LEU A 35 -20.01 -34.93 -26.36
C LEU A 35 -19.50 -34.27 -25.07
N LYS A 36 -19.14 -35.07 -24.07
CA LYS A 36 -18.59 -34.55 -22.81
C LYS A 36 -17.16 -34.01 -22.99
N LEU A 37 -16.34 -34.69 -23.79
CA LEU A 37 -14.98 -34.24 -24.12
C LEU A 37 -15.01 -32.94 -24.92
N GLU A 38 -15.83 -32.86 -25.97
CA GLU A 38 -16.00 -31.63 -26.76
C GLU A 38 -16.43 -30.43 -25.91
N ARG A 39 -17.36 -30.65 -24.97
CA ARG A 39 -17.79 -29.60 -24.03
C ARG A 39 -16.68 -29.16 -23.07
N GLN A 40 -15.77 -30.08 -22.70
CA GLN A 40 -14.62 -29.74 -21.85
C GLN A 40 -13.58 -28.94 -22.65
N GLU A 41 -13.31 -29.34 -23.89
CA GLU A 41 -12.42 -28.63 -24.80
C GLU A 41 -12.94 -27.23 -25.11
N GLN A 42 -14.24 -27.08 -25.42
CA GLN A 42 -14.86 -25.76 -25.61
C GLN A 42 -14.77 -24.87 -24.38
N LYS A 43 -14.88 -25.44 -23.17
CA LYS A 43 -14.70 -24.68 -21.92
C LYS A 43 -13.25 -24.26 -21.71
N ALA A 44 -12.30 -25.16 -21.98
CA ALA A 44 -10.87 -24.86 -21.90
C ALA A 44 -10.50 -23.76 -22.90
N GLN A 45 -10.99 -23.85 -24.14
CA GLN A 45 -10.78 -22.85 -25.17
C GLN A 45 -11.33 -21.49 -24.77
N ARG A 46 -12.57 -21.42 -24.25
CA ARG A 46 -13.14 -20.16 -23.74
C ARG A 46 -12.34 -19.51 -22.59
N ILE A 47 -11.68 -20.32 -21.77
CA ILE A 47 -10.81 -19.80 -20.69
C ILE A 47 -9.54 -19.19 -21.30
N VAL A 48 -8.96 -19.86 -22.30
CA VAL A 48 -7.78 -19.37 -23.04
C VAL A 48 -8.13 -18.11 -23.82
N ASP A 49 -9.25 -18.09 -24.54
CA ASP A 49 -9.74 -16.92 -25.29
C ASP A 49 -9.95 -15.74 -24.34
N ARG A 50 -10.61 -15.96 -23.18
CA ARG A 50 -10.78 -14.90 -22.17
C ARG A 50 -9.46 -14.41 -21.56
N ALA A 51 -8.46 -15.28 -21.44
CA ALA A 51 -7.14 -14.91 -20.97
C ALA A 51 -6.38 -14.10 -22.02
N ASN A 52 -6.53 -14.47 -23.30
CA ASN A 52 -5.98 -13.75 -24.44
C ASN A 52 -6.68 -12.40 -24.62
N ASP A 53 -8.00 -12.31 -24.54
CA ASP A 53 -8.76 -11.06 -24.57
C ASP A 53 -8.32 -10.10 -23.45
N LYS A 54 -8.08 -10.62 -22.23
CA LYS A 54 -7.55 -9.82 -21.12
C LYS A 54 -6.12 -9.34 -21.38
N LYS A 55 -5.29 -10.18 -22.01
CA LYS A 55 -3.91 -9.84 -22.37
C LYS A 55 -3.89 -8.82 -23.51
N GLU A 56 -4.79 -8.95 -24.48
CA GLU A 56 -4.94 -8.07 -25.63
C GLU A 56 -5.54 -6.73 -25.19
N GLN A 57 -6.55 -6.72 -24.31
CA GLN A 57 -7.02 -5.51 -23.62
C GLN A 57 -5.92 -4.82 -22.80
N ALA A 58 -5.02 -5.58 -22.17
CA ALA A 58 -3.87 -5.01 -21.46
C ALA A 58 -2.79 -4.44 -22.41
N VAL A 59 -2.79 -4.84 -23.69
CA VAL A 59 -1.84 -4.40 -24.73
C VAL A 59 -2.41 -3.26 -25.59
N THR A 60 -3.73 -3.17 -25.74
CA THR A 60 -4.40 -2.16 -26.59
C THR A 60 -5.02 -0.99 -25.84
N ASP A 61 -4.94 -0.95 -24.50
CA ASP A 61 -5.39 0.19 -23.72
C ASP A 61 -4.25 1.25 -23.64
N PRO A 62 -4.39 2.44 -24.26
CA PRO A 62 -3.45 3.55 -24.07
C PRO A 62 -3.45 4.05 -22.62
N VAL A 63 -4.39 3.54 -21.80
CA VAL A 63 -4.52 3.75 -20.35
C VAL A 63 -4.06 2.50 -19.56
N ALA A 64 -3.07 1.76 -20.06
CA ALA A 64 -2.10 1.14 -19.17
C ALA A 64 -1.42 2.27 -18.37
N ARG A 65 -2.10 2.73 -17.31
CA ARG A 65 -1.85 3.98 -16.57
C ARG A 65 -0.39 4.37 -16.64
N GLN A 66 -0.09 5.39 -17.42
CA GLN A 66 1.15 6.13 -17.25
C GLN A 66 1.26 6.42 -15.76
N LYS A 67 2.28 5.83 -15.12
CA LYS A 67 2.47 5.93 -13.68
C LYS A 67 2.54 7.40 -13.34
N PHE A 68 1.57 7.88 -12.56
CA PHE A 68 1.56 9.27 -12.14
C PHE A 68 2.69 9.47 -11.13
N ALA A 69 3.70 10.29 -11.47
CA ALA A 69 4.91 10.44 -10.68
C ALA A 69 4.66 10.72 -9.18
N PRO A 70 3.74 11.63 -8.80
CA PRO A 70 3.39 11.81 -7.40
C PRO A 70 2.79 10.56 -6.72
N ASP A 71 2.00 9.75 -7.44
CA ASP A 71 1.49 8.49 -6.89
C ASP A 71 2.62 7.49 -6.61
N GLU A 72 3.59 7.37 -7.52
CA GLU A 72 4.75 6.50 -7.32
C GLU A 72 5.61 7.00 -6.16
N LEU A 73 5.77 8.31 -6.01
CA LEU A 73 6.50 8.91 -4.89
C LEU A 73 5.85 8.55 -3.55
N LEU A 74 4.52 8.70 -3.43
CA LEU A 74 3.81 8.37 -2.18
C LEU A 74 3.84 6.86 -1.89
N ARG A 75 3.81 6.01 -2.94
CA ARG A 75 3.99 4.56 -2.79
C ARG A 75 5.36 4.21 -2.23
N ALA A 76 6.42 4.79 -2.79
CA ALA A 76 7.79 4.55 -2.34
C ALA A 76 8.05 5.10 -0.93
N PHE A 77 7.47 6.26 -0.61
CA PHE A 77 7.51 6.86 0.72
C PHE A 77 7.01 5.91 1.82
N ALA A 78 5.95 5.14 1.58
CA ALA A 78 5.32 4.29 2.61
C ALA A 78 6.23 3.19 3.18
N SER A 79 7.35 2.88 2.53
CA SER A 79 8.37 1.94 3.05
C SER A 79 9.27 2.57 4.12
N CYS A 80 9.31 3.90 4.23
CA CYS A 80 10.24 4.65 5.09
C CYS A 80 11.71 4.25 4.88
N ASP A 81 12.11 4.07 3.62
CA ASP A 81 13.47 3.73 3.23
C ASP A 81 13.93 4.55 2.02
N SER A 82 15.09 4.20 1.47
CA SER A 82 15.70 4.96 0.38
C SER A 82 14.96 4.91 -0.94
N THR A 83 13.93 4.06 -1.09
CA THR A 83 13.17 3.92 -2.33
C THR A 83 12.53 5.24 -2.75
N MET A 84 12.05 6.05 -1.80
CA MET A 84 11.48 7.35 -2.11
C MET A 84 12.46 8.26 -2.84
N PHE A 85 13.73 8.31 -2.40
CA PHE A 85 14.72 9.21 -3.00
C PHE A 85 15.14 8.74 -4.39
N LYS A 86 15.17 7.43 -4.63
CA LYS A 86 15.37 6.86 -5.98
C LYS A 86 14.24 7.24 -6.92
N VAL A 87 12.99 7.13 -6.44
CA VAL A 87 11.80 7.54 -7.20
C VAL A 87 11.79 9.05 -7.45
N ALA A 88 12.21 9.86 -6.47
CA ALA A 88 12.32 11.31 -6.65
C ALA A 88 13.36 11.71 -7.71
N ALA A 89 14.49 11.00 -7.80
CA ALA A 89 15.46 11.21 -8.88
C ALA A 89 14.88 10.77 -10.24
N GLN A 90 14.25 9.59 -10.27
CA GLN A 90 13.68 9.02 -11.48
C GLN A 90 12.61 9.93 -12.12
N TYR A 91 11.76 10.55 -11.31
CA TYR A 91 10.66 11.41 -11.78
C TYR A 91 10.91 12.90 -11.50
N LYS A 92 12.17 13.33 -11.50
CA LYS A 92 12.55 14.71 -11.16
C LYS A 92 11.74 15.74 -11.96
N ASP A 93 11.63 15.54 -13.27
CA ASP A 93 11.05 16.53 -14.18
C ASP A 93 9.54 16.68 -13.96
N GLU A 94 8.82 15.58 -13.73
CA GLU A 94 7.39 15.61 -13.41
C GLU A 94 7.13 16.16 -12.00
N LEU A 95 7.96 15.78 -11.02
CA LEU A 95 7.84 16.26 -9.64
C LEU A 95 8.22 17.74 -9.49
N ALA A 96 9.05 18.26 -10.40
CA ALA A 96 9.44 19.67 -10.45
C ALA A 96 8.26 20.63 -10.65
N ALA A 97 7.11 20.14 -11.13
CA ALA A 97 5.87 20.91 -11.21
C ALA A 97 5.27 21.21 -9.82
N TYR A 98 5.59 20.41 -8.79
CA TYR A 98 5.00 20.50 -7.46
C TYR A 98 5.98 21.07 -6.44
N TRP A 99 7.24 20.61 -6.46
CA TRP A 99 8.29 21.07 -5.55
C TRP A 99 9.65 21.19 -6.25
N PRO A 100 10.59 21.98 -5.73
CA PRO A 100 11.97 21.92 -6.19
C PRO A 100 12.60 20.57 -5.82
N ILE A 101 13.19 19.90 -6.81
CA ILE A 101 13.84 18.58 -6.62
C ILE A 101 15.34 18.73 -6.90
N ALA A 102 16.17 18.52 -5.88
CA ALA A 102 17.60 18.34 -6.06
C ALA A 102 17.92 16.86 -6.33
N THR A 103 19.03 16.62 -7.02
CA THR A 103 19.48 15.29 -7.43
C THR A 103 20.99 15.19 -7.37
N LYS A 104 21.50 14.05 -6.87
CA LYS A 104 22.90 13.67 -6.84
C LYS A 104 22.99 12.19 -7.24
N GLY A 105 23.38 11.92 -8.49
CA GLY A 105 23.32 10.57 -9.04
C GLY A 105 21.88 10.05 -9.14
N ASP A 106 21.63 8.87 -8.59
CA ASP A 106 20.31 8.22 -8.53
C ASP A 106 19.47 8.61 -7.30
N ILE A 107 19.92 9.60 -6.52
CA ILE A 107 19.25 10.08 -5.32
C ILE A 107 18.66 11.47 -5.58
N GLY A 108 17.36 11.62 -5.32
CA GLY A 108 16.65 12.88 -5.43
C GLY A 108 15.91 13.21 -4.14
N ASN A 109 15.79 14.50 -3.83
CA ASN A 109 15.11 14.97 -2.63
C ASN A 109 14.25 16.20 -2.92
N ILE A 110 13.06 16.24 -2.31
CA ILE A 110 12.25 17.45 -2.26
C ILE A 110 12.97 18.45 -1.35
N LEU A 111 13.22 19.65 -1.85
CA LEU A 111 13.90 20.68 -1.09
C LEU A 111 12.93 21.39 -0.13
N VAL A 112 13.40 21.55 1.10
CA VAL A 112 12.86 22.49 2.09
C VAL A 112 13.93 23.55 2.37
N PRO A 113 13.57 24.79 2.72
CA PRO A 113 14.55 25.86 2.92
C PRO A 113 15.61 25.55 3.99
N ASP A 114 15.22 24.97 5.14
CA ASP A 114 16.14 24.57 6.20
C ASP A 114 15.52 23.47 7.08
N ARG A 115 16.11 22.27 7.03
CA ARG A 115 15.64 21.08 7.78
C ARG A 115 15.82 21.21 9.30
N GLY A 116 16.74 22.06 9.76
CA GLY A 116 17.03 22.26 11.18
C GLY A 116 16.21 23.37 11.83
N SER A 117 15.40 24.09 11.06
CA SER A 117 14.63 25.24 11.53
C SER A 117 13.15 24.87 11.72
N PRO A 118 12.55 25.16 12.89
CA PRO A 118 11.14 24.85 13.17
C PRO A 118 10.11 25.51 12.24
N ASP A 119 10.49 26.56 11.52
CA ASP A 119 9.61 27.32 10.64
C ASP A 119 9.99 27.23 9.15
N LYS A 120 11.02 26.44 8.80
CA LYS A 120 11.57 26.36 7.45
C LYS A 120 11.84 24.94 6.94
N HIS A 121 11.43 23.93 7.70
CA HIS A 121 11.60 22.52 7.36
C HIS A 121 10.46 21.99 6.45
N PHE A 122 9.72 22.86 5.77
CA PHE A 122 8.58 22.50 4.93
C PHE A 122 8.51 23.33 3.63
N ALA A 123 7.80 22.79 2.65
CA ALA A 123 7.54 23.42 1.36
C ALA A 123 6.10 23.14 0.88
N SER A 124 5.39 24.21 0.49
CA SER A 124 4.04 24.09 -0.06
C SER A 124 4.05 23.36 -1.40
N ALA A 125 3.04 22.51 -1.61
CA ALA A 125 2.78 21.92 -2.91
C ALA A 125 2.24 22.99 -3.87
N ARG A 126 2.77 23.03 -5.10
CA ARG A 126 2.22 23.85 -6.19
C ARG A 126 1.11 23.07 -6.92
N ASN A 127 0.36 23.75 -7.80
CA ASN A 127 -0.53 23.12 -8.79
C ASN A 127 -1.52 22.06 -8.26
N SER A 128 -2.30 22.38 -7.21
CA SER A 128 -3.36 21.51 -6.66
C SER A 128 -3.04 20.01 -6.72
N LEU A 129 -2.07 19.58 -5.91
CA LEU A 129 -1.57 18.22 -5.96
C LEU A 129 -2.52 17.23 -5.27
N THR A 130 -2.72 16.08 -5.93
CA THR A 130 -3.35 14.90 -5.33
C THR A 130 -2.44 13.70 -5.53
N MET A 131 -2.13 12.94 -4.48
CA MET A 131 -1.38 11.68 -4.54
C MET A 131 -2.27 10.54 -4.06
N LEU A 132 -2.52 9.52 -4.88
CA LEU A 132 -3.35 8.36 -4.54
C LEU A 132 -4.77 8.76 -4.08
N ASN A 133 -5.36 9.76 -4.73
CA ASN A 133 -6.64 10.40 -4.36
C ASN A 133 -6.62 11.13 -3.01
N LEU A 134 -5.45 11.44 -2.47
CA LEU A 134 -5.28 12.26 -1.28
C LEU A 134 -4.83 13.67 -1.69
N PRO A 135 -5.55 14.74 -1.34
CA PRO A 135 -5.07 16.10 -1.58
C PRO A 135 -3.84 16.37 -0.71
N ILE A 136 -2.79 16.92 -1.30
CA ILE A 136 -1.51 17.21 -0.64
C ILE A 136 -1.29 18.71 -0.63
N THR A 137 -1.04 19.27 0.55
CA THR A 137 -0.83 20.71 0.73
C THR A 137 0.65 21.07 0.86
N GLY A 138 1.49 20.12 1.24
CA GLY A 138 2.92 20.37 1.39
C GLY A 138 3.73 19.12 1.67
N TYR A 139 5.03 19.33 1.73
CA TYR A 139 6.05 18.37 2.13
C TYR A 139 6.84 18.95 3.31
N PHE A 140 7.34 18.09 4.18
CA PHE A 140 8.29 18.47 5.23
C PHE A 140 9.45 17.49 5.31
N ASP A 141 10.58 18.00 5.77
CA ASP A 141 11.80 17.26 6.05
C ASP A 141 12.55 17.97 7.17
N GLU A 142 12.57 17.35 8.34
CA GLU A 142 12.98 17.95 9.60
C GLU A 142 14.04 17.09 10.29
N VAL A 143 15.03 17.77 10.86
CA VAL A 143 16.03 17.19 11.75
C VAL A 143 15.91 17.89 13.08
N MET A 144 15.55 17.14 14.12
CA MET A 144 15.39 17.66 15.48
C MET A 144 16.12 16.77 16.49
N THR A 145 16.63 17.35 17.56
CA THR A 145 17.12 16.58 18.72
C THR A 145 16.05 16.63 19.81
N LEU A 146 15.46 15.49 20.17
CA LEU A 146 14.46 15.43 21.24
C LEU A 146 15.15 15.35 22.62
N GLY A 147 14.90 16.34 23.49
CA GLY A 147 15.35 16.33 24.89
C GLY A 147 16.88 16.35 25.06
N THR A 148 17.39 15.59 26.02
CA THR A 148 18.84 15.42 26.29
C THR A 148 19.48 14.30 25.46
N ALA A 149 18.74 13.71 24.51
CA ALA A 149 19.28 12.66 23.65
C ALA A 149 20.41 13.21 22.80
N SER A 150 21.51 12.47 22.68
CA SER A 150 22.66 12.86 21.86
C SER A 150 22.45 12.64 20.36
N SER A 151 21.35 11.99 19.98
CA SER A 151 21.10 11.56 18.59
C SER A 151 19.96 12.37 17.96
N PRO A 152 20.17 12.93 16.76
CA PRO A 152 19.11 13.59 16.01
C PRO A 152 18.06 12.58 15.53
N ASN A 153 16.81 13.03 15.52
CA ASN A 153 15.68 12.36 14.90
C ASN A 153 15.41 13.00 13.54
N TYR A 154 15.12 12.16 12.56
CA TYR A 154 14.88 12.56 11.18
C TYR A 154 13.42 12.29 10.85
N TRP A 155 12.71 13.30 10.37
CA TRP A 155 11.31 13.22 9.99
C TRP A 155 11.12 13.72 8.58
N TRP A 156 10.32 13.05 7.77
CA TRP A 156 9.96 13.55 6.45
C TRP A 156 8.59 13.04 6.04
N GLY A 157 7.93 13.76 5.16
CA GLY A 157 6.64 13.33 4.64
C GLY A 157 5.77 14.45 4.14
N PHE A 158 4.46 14.22 4.17
CA PHE A 158 3.49 15.06 3.47
C PHE A 158 2.40 15.59 4.40
N PHE A 159 1.88 16.76 4.07
CA PHE A 159 0.69 17.32 4.70
C PHE A 159 -0.55 17.12 3.83
N THR A 160 -1.69 16.89 4.48
CA THR A 160 -3.01 16.82 3.85
C THR A 160 -4.02 17.55 4.71
N PRO A 161 -5.01 18.25 4.13
CA PRO A 161 -6.03 18.98 4.90
C PRO A 161 -7.07 18.05 5.54
N LEU A 162 -7.02 16.75 5.24
CA LEU A 162 -7.97 15.78 5.77
C LEU A 162 -7.66 15.41 7.23
N SER A 163 -8.61 14.73 7.88
CA SER A 163 -8.40 14.15 9.21
C SER A 163 -7.47 12.92 9.17
N PRO A 164 -6.83 12.53 10.29
CA PRO A 164 -5.99 11.32 10.32
C PRO A 164 -6.77 10.06 9.93
N ARG A 165 -8.03 9.98 10.38
CA ARG A 165 -8.95 8.87 10.08
C ARG A 165 -9.27 8.77 8.59
N ASP A 166 -9.61 9.88 7.94
CA ASP A 166 -9.93 9.90 6.51
C ASP A 166 -8.71 9.62 5.65
N THR A 167 -7.57 10.19 6.04
CA THR A 167 -6.26 9.94 5.41
C THR A 167 -5.93 8.46 5.46
N TYR A 168 -6.00 7.83 6.65
CA TYR A 168 -5.78 6.39 6.81
C TYR A 168 -6.75 5.56 5.96
N ARG A 169 -8.05 5.91 5.95
CA ARG A 169 -9.07 5.20 5.15
C ARG A 169 -8.77 5.24 3.65
N ILE A 170 -8.37 6.40 3.13
CA ILE A 170 -8.02 6.55 1.71
C ILE A 170 -6.77 5.74 1.37
N LEU A 171 -5.72 5.87 2.17
CA LEU A 171 -4.42 5.30 1.82
C LEU A 171 -4.33 3.79 2.09
N SER A 172 -4.97 3.26 3.14
CA SER A 172 -4.96 1.83 3.48
C SER A 172 -5.53 0.91 2.40
N LEU A 173 -6.40 1.45 1.53
CA LEU A 173 -6.92 0.73 0.35
C LEU A 173 -5.89 0.61 -0.78
N ARG A 174 -4.88 1.48 -0.78
CA ARG A 174 -3.95 1.68 -1.92
C ARG A 174 -2.51 1.31 -1.59
N LEU A 175 -2.16 1.27 -0.31
CA LEU A 175 -0.81 1.01 0.21
C LEU A 175 -0.86 -0.15 1.22
N PRO A 176 -0.34 -1.34 0.87
CA PRO A 176 -0.26 -2.48 1.78
C PRO A 176 0.51 -2.17 3.07
N GLU A 177 1.51 -1.30 2.98
CA GLU A 177 2.35 -0.84 4.08
C GLU A 177 1.56 -0.22 5.23
N LEU A 178 0.43 0.42 4.92
CA LEU A 178 -0.43 1.07 5.90
C LEU A 178 -1.38 0.12 6.61
N LYS A 179 -1.60 -1.10 6.08
CA LYS A 179 -2.40 -2.14 6.78
C LYS A 179 -1.75 -2.57 8.10
N ARG A 180 -0.46 -2.24 8.27
CA ARG A 180 0.32 -2.51 9.48
C ARG A 180 0.18 -1.41 10.54
N LEU A 181 -0.40 -0.27 10.19
CA LEU A 181 -0.64 0.80 11.15
C LEU A 181 -1.68 0.35 12.19
N ARG A 182 -1.47 0.76 13.43
CA ARG A 182 -2.40 0.61 14.54
C ARG A 182 -2.80 1.98 15.03
N ALA A 183 -4.09 2.17 15.29
CA ALA A 183 -4.55 3.37 15.96
C ALA A 183 -3.97 3.39 17.38
N ASP A 184 -3.46 4.54 17.80
CA ASP A 184 -3.13 4.81 19.20
C ASP A 184 -4.32 5.44 19.93
N LYS A 185 -4.08 5.87 21.17
CA LYS A 185 -5.11 6.46 22.04
C LYS A 185 -5.44 7.91 21.67
N ASP A 186 -4.50 8.58 21.01
CA ASP A 186 -4.57 10.01 20.69
C ASP A 186 -5.14 10.24 19.27
N GLY A 187 -5.41 9.16 18.54
CA GLY A 187 -6.05 9.17 17.23
C GLY A 187 -5.07 9.13 16.06
N ALA A 188 -3.78 8.95 16.33
CA ALA A 188 -2.78 8.70 15.30
C ALA A 188 -2.78 7.23 14.89
N TYR A 189 -2.28 6.95 13.69
CA TYR A 189 -2.07 5.60 13.18
C TYR A 189 -0.58 5.36 13.02
N VAL A 190 -0.03 4.37 13.73
CA VAL A 190 1.41 4.18 13.88
C VAL A 190 1.84 2.77 13.50
N ARG A 191 2.99 2.66 12.84
CA ARG A 191 3.76 1.43 12.65
C ARG A 191 5.17 1.72 13.11
N LEU A 192 5.68 0.85 13.98
CA LEU A 192 7.02 0.94 14.54
C LEU A 192 7.81 -0.33 14.21
N ASP A 193 9.00 -0.15 13.64
CA ASP A 193 10.03 -1.17 13.55
C ASP A 193 11.22 -0.74 14.42
N ARG A 194 11.80 -1.66 15.22
CA ARG A 194 13.02 -1.45 16.02
C ARG A 194 14.19 -2.22 15.44
N TRP A 195 15.38 -1.63 15.50
CA TRP A 195 16.62 -2.31 15.12
C TRP A 195 17.11 -3.20 16.26
N ASP A 196 17.27 -4.49 16.00
CA ASP A 196 17.77 -5.46 17.00
C ASP A 196 19.30 -5.65 16.97
N GLY A 197 20.01 -4.85 16.17
CA GLY A 197 21.44 -5.01 15.90
C GLY A 197 21.73 -5.67 14.54
N ASN A 198 20.77 -6.38 13.95
CA ASN A 198 20.93 -7.09 12.68
C ASN A 198 19.78 -6.87 11.68
N ALA A 199 18.55 -6.72 12.16
CA ALA A 199 17.37 -6.56 11.34
C ALA A 199 16.33 -5.63 11.97
N TRP A 200 15.46 -5.08 11.11
CA TRP A 200 14.27 -4.35 11.53
C TRP A 200 13.21 -5.34 12.03
N ARG A 201 12.84 -5.23 13.31
CA ARG A 201 11.80 -6.03 13.96
C ARG A 201 10.54 -5.21 14.14
N ARG A 202 9.44 -5.74 13.63
CA ARG A 202 8.12 -5.13 13.80
C ARG A 202 7.69 -5.19 15.26
N MET A 203 7.19 -4.07 15.76
CA MET A 203 6.56 -3.99 17.07
C MET A 203 5.04 -4.21 16.93
N SER A 204 4.48 -5.12 17.73
CA SER A 204 3.06 -5.48 17.68
C SER A 204 2.15 -4.45 18.34
N ASN A 205 2.68 -3.69 19.30
CA ASN A 205 1.96 -2.67 20.07
C ASN A 205 2.72 -1.32 20.04
N PRO A 206 2.72 -0.61 18.90
CA PRO A 206 3.45 0.66 18.76
C PRO A 206 3.01 1.73 19.76
N ALA A 207 1.73 1.73 20.16
CA ALA A 207 1.19 2.68 21.13
C ALA A 207 1.84 2.58 22.52
N SER A 208 2.40 1.42 22.89
CA SER A 208 3.16 1.27 24.14
C SER A 208 4.53 1.95 24.11
N PHE A 209 5.01 2.38 22.95
CA PHE A 209 6.34 2.94 22.76
C PHE A 209 6.34 4.45 22.47
N HIS A 210 5.16 5.05 22.31
CA HIS A 210 5.02 6.46 21.98
C HIS A 210 5.65 7.37 23.03
N GLY A 211 6.56 8.24 22.61
CA GLY A 211 7.22 9.24 23.47
C GLY A 211 8.21 8.68 24.49
N MET A 212 8.53 7.38 24.46
CA MET A 212 9.50 6.79 25.38
C MET A 212 10.91 6.86 24.79
N PRO A 213 11.94 7.18 25.61
CA PRO A 213 13.33 7.03 25.19
C PRO A 213 13.61 5.59 24.74
N THR A 214 14.41 5.46 23.69
CA THR A 214 14.86 4.18 23.16
C THR A 214 16.38 4.14 23.10
N ASP A 215 16.96 3.01 23.49
CA ASP A 215 18.38 2.68 23.34
C ASP A 215 18.69 2.04 21.97
N THR A 216 17.66 1.79 21.17
CA THR A 216 17.75 1.18 19.84
C THR A 216 17.16 2.11 18.79
N ALA A 217 17.68 2.00 17.56
CA ALA A 217 17.15 2.75 16.44
C ALA A 217 15.71 2.33 16.11
N GLU A 218 14.86 3.32 15.87
CA GLU A 218 13.45 3.13 15.52
C GLU A 218 13.16 3.69 14.14
N ARG A 219 12.30 2.99 13.40
CA ARG A 219 11.73 3.45 12.14
C ARG A 219 10.23 3.46 12.24
N VAL A 220 9.64 4.63 12.07
CA VAL A 220 8.21 4.87 12.28
C VAL A 220 7.57 5.32 10.98
N LEU A 221 6.39 4.76 10.68
CA LEU A 221 5.43 5.36 9.75
C LEU A 221 4.22 5.79 10.58
N ILE A 222 3.84 7.05 10.49
CA ILE A 222 2.77 7.64 11.29
C ILE A 222 1.84 8.51 10.43
N ILE A 223 0.54 8.42 10.71
CA ILE A 223 -0.49 9.36 10.24
C ILE A 223 -1.06 10.03 11.48
N ASP A 224 -0.80 11.32 11.66
CA ASP A 224 -1.13 12.05 12.88
C ASP A 224 -1.63 13.46 12.54
N LYS A 225 -2.28 14.12 13.51
CA LYS A 225 -2.66 15.51 13.37
C LYS A 225 -1.41 16.35 13.13
N SER A 226 -1.50 17.32 12.22
CA SER A 226 -0.46 18.32 12.04
C SER A 226 -0.44 19.28 13.24
N ASP A 227 0.74 19.48 13.81
CA ASP A 227 1.09 20.54 14.76
C ASP A 227 1.47 21.85 14.04
N GLN A 228 1.71 21.80 12.72
CA GLN A 228 2.09 22.95 11.95
C GLN A 228 0.89 23.81 11.56
N VAL A 229 0.80 25.02 12.13
CA VAL A 229 -0.32 25.96 11.92
C VAL A 229 -0.53 26.28 10.43
N ALA A 230 0.55 26.39 9.65
CA ALA A 230 0.49 26.67 8.22
C ALA A 230 -0.08 25.49 7.39
N TYR A 231 -0.10 24.27 7.94
CA TYR A 231 -0.61 23.06 7.29
C TYR A 231 -1.59 22.33 8.21
N PRO A 232 -2.80 22.87 8.43
CA PRO A 232 -3.79 22.22 9.26
C PRO A 232 -4.23 20.87 8.65
N GLY A 233 -4.73 19.97 9.50
CA GLY A 233 -5.18 18.63 9.10
C GLY A 233 -4.23 17.56 9.61
N THR A 234 -3.58 16.85 8.70
CA THR A 234 -2.79 15.65 8.98
C THR A 234 -1.40 15.73 8.37
N ARG A 235 -0.42 15.23 9.13
CA ARG A 235 0.91 14.87 8.63
C ARG A 235 0.99 13.35 8.45
N ILE A 236 1.58 12.94 7.34
CA ILE A 236 1.94 11.55 7.07
C ILE A 236 3.45 11.51 7.09
N ALA A 237 4.04 10.91 8.12
CA ALA A 237 5.47 10.99 8.38
C ALA A 237 6.13 9.62 8.36
N CYS A 238 7.30 9.56 7.76
CA CYS A 238 8.31 8.59 8.11
C CYS A 238 9.28 9.24 9.09
N SER A 239 9.79 8.48 10.06
CA SER A 239 10.88 8.95 10.89
C SER A 239 11.88 7.88 11.28
N LEU A 240 13.10 8.33 11.55
CA LEU A 240 14.19 7.58 12.14
C LEU A 240 14.54 8.22 13.48
N GLN A 241 14.46 7.43 14.55
CA GLN A 241 14.60 7.92 15.92
C GLN A 241 15.60 7.08 16.72
N GLY A 242 16.11 7.67 17.81
CA GLY A 242 17.07 7.00 18.69
C GLY A 242 18.50 6.94 18.11
N PRO A 243 19.36 6.05 18.63
CA PRO A 243 20.75 5.91 18.17
C PRO A 243 20.82 5.15 16.83
N VAL A 244 20.45 5.81 15.73
CA VAL A 244 20.54 5.26 14.38
C VAL A 244 22.01 5.13 13.96
N PRO A 245 22.54 3.92 13.69
CA PRO A 245 23.91 3.76 13.22
C PRO A 245 24.16 4.52 11.91
N ALA A 246 25.33 5.14 11.75
CA ALA A 246 25.63 5.99 10.59
C ALA A 246 25.44 5.27 9.24
N ALA A 247 25.89 4.02 9.11
CA ALA A 247 25.69 3.22 7.89
C ALA A 247 24.21 2.94 7.61
N THR A 248 23.41 2.70 8.67
CA THR A 248 21.95 2.52 8.55
C THR A 248 21.27 3.82 8.13
N LEU A 249 21.67 4.95 8.70
CA LEU A 249 21.17 6.27 8.30
C LEU A 249 21.48 6.54 6.82
N GLN A 250 22.73 6.31 6.39
CA GLN A 250 23.13 6.48 4.99
C GLN A 250 22.33 5.62 4.03
N SER A 251 21.98 4.39 4.42
CA SER A 251 21.17 3.47 3.61
C SER A 251 19.70 3.88 3.50
N LEU A 252 19.13 4.46 4.57
CA LEU A 252 17.72 4.85 4.62
C LEU A 252 17.46 6.29 4.17
N ARG A 253 18.40 7.20 4.41
CA ARG A 253 18.38 8.63 4.08
C ARG A 253 19.66 9.01 3.30
N PRO A 254 19.87 8.45 2.10
CA PRO A 254 21.03 8.77 1.28
C PRO A 254 21.07 10.24 0.83
N ASP A 255 19.96 10.96 0.95
CA ASP A 255 19.83 12.40 0.68
C ASP A 255 20.52 13.29 1.73
N LEU A 256 20.95 12.74 2.86
CA LEU A 256 21.68 13.48 3.90
C LEU A 256 23.20 13.52 3.67
N GLN A 257 23.70 13.05 2.52
CA GLN A 257 25.13 12.90 2.19
C GLN A 257 25.65 13.91 1.16
#